data_AF-A0A4V2S6D3-F1
#
_entry.id   AF-A0A4V2S6D3-F1
#
_cell.length_a   1.000
_cell.length_b   1.000
_cell.length_c   1.000
_cell.angle_alpha   90.00
_cell.angle_beta   90.00
_cell.angle_gamma   90.00
#
_symmetry.space_group_name_H-M   'P 1'
#
loop_
_entity.id
_entity.type
_entity.pdbx_description
1 polymer ?
#
loop_
_entity_poly.entity_id
_entity_poly.type
_entity_poly.pdbx_seq_one_letter_code
_entity_poly.pdbx_strand_id
1 'polypeptide(L)'
;MRAVTLAVEPTTEQDDAITTGLWSAIEPEFLTLLHWDPAVKVLTLPQEHPLLGWKVCAVQECRKAARSIDDLCSTCRKRRTAISELSWEEFLSTTKPHRRSIDLGHCTVSQCPRPRQSSRQPLCSAHLYQQREILRLPLNTFLAHSEVVPLPRFGPCLVAACTRDRVGKDPYCLAHRKRWRDARLRDAVTDEDHWRRTTPGITEDNKVSLRGLPSRVAAEVVYGLQERTKDGIKNILWRLRPLCDLARARRVGSLSDLETVTLSRANRVLRDSLVTYARRRGRNPETERHEDTWDLAIFGVNGTLPFTEISQPWLREATKRWAFDDLPRRRGHSIAGALQTRVNSIAQLSASLRLQREDHGDIPAFLTHTDITSFCNRLAYLTQNGTISAHRRTACCRDVRHLLSRMRALGLTRSGEPLAGLADEFTLGPDDIPDEPEDAEAGKDLPIEVMRHLRAHLDALEETNCVEMRVAVELTIDTGRRPDELCHLHLDCLDRDQDGKPVLVYDNIKAHRQGRRLPISETTAAVITAQQQRVRKRFPDEPVDKLMLLPSPSLDGRPEQSGQPLGQGIGGGVVDAGRAAGHVVDQQVTYVTVGDLVSVDHLGD
;
A
#
# COMPACT_ATOMS: atom_id res chain seq x y z
N MET A 1 26.02 -39.21 -23.66
CA MET A 1 26.10 -38.62 -22.30
C MET A 1 27.09 -37.46 -22.35
N ARG A 2 26.62 -36.23 -22.51
CA ARG A 2 27.39 -35.01 -22.20
C ARG A 2 26.69 -34.36 -21.02
N ALA A 3 27.36 -34.38 -19.87
CA ALA A 3 26.88 -33.68 -18.68
C ALA A 3 26.94 -32.17 -18.98
N VAL A 4 25.76 -31.55 -19.07
CA VAL A 4 25.64 -30.09 -19.09
C VAL A 4 25.68 -29.66 -17.63
N THR A 5 26.85 -29.20 -17.19
CA THR A 5 27.04 -28.57 -15.90
C THR A 5 26.25 -27.25 -15.92
N LEU A 6 25.13 -27.21 -15.19
CA LEU A 6 24.38 -25.98 -14.95
C LEU A 6 25.27 -25.07 -14.09
N ALA A 7 25.76 -23.98 -14.68
CA ALA A 7 26.38 -22.89 -13.94
C ALA A 7 25.31 -22.29 -13.00
N VAL A 8 25.48 -22.54 -11.70
CA VAL A 8 24.80 -21.81 -10.64
C VAL A 8 25.49 -20.45 -10.57
N GLU A 9 24.76 -19.38 -10.88
CA GLU A 9 25.24 -18.00 -10.66
C GLU A 9 25.58 -17.83 -9.16
N PRO A 10 26.72 -17.22 -8.79
CA PRO A 10 27.16 -17.15 -7.40
C PRO A 10 26.21 -16.25 -6.61
N THR A 11 25.43 -16.83 -5.69
CA THR A 11 24.72 -16.09 -4.65
C THR A 11 25.75 -15.53 -3.67
N THR A 12 25.63 -14.25 -3.32
CA THR A 12 26.51 -13.64 -2.32
C THR A 12 26.17 -14.20 -0.93
N GLU A 13 27.15 -14.33 -0.03
CA GLU A 13 26.91 -14.81 1.36
C GLU A 13 25.80 -14.01 2.06
N GLN A 14 25.66 -12.72 1.71
CA GLN A 14 24.61 -11.85 2.20
C GLN A 14 23.21 -12.24 1.68
N ASP A 15 23.06 -12.56 0.40
CA ASP A 15 21.79 -13.04 -0.16
C ASP A 15 21.33 -14.35 0.49
N ASP A 16 22.28 -15.23 0.79
CA ASP A 16 22.01 -16.49 1.46
C ASP A 16 21.61 -16.29 2.94
N ALA A 17 22.22 -15.34 3.65
CA ALA A 17 21.82 -14.99 5.02
C ALA A 17 20.40 -14.39 5.09
N ILE A 18 20.06 -13.47 4.18
CA ILE A 18 18.72 -12.89 4.18
C ILE A 18 17.69 -13.95 3.75
N THR A 19 18.01 -14.79 2.75
CA THR A 19 17.11 -15.89 2.32
C THR A 19 16.86 -16.88 3.43
N THR A 20 17.92 -17.34 4.11
CA THR A 20 17.84 -18.29 5.23
C THR A 20 16.98 -17.73 6.34
N GLY A 21 17.22 -16.48 6.74
CA GLY A 21 16.45 -15.92 7.84
C GLY A 21 14.98 -15.62 7.48
N LEU A 22 14.63 -15.45 6.19
CA LEU A 22 13.22 -15.29 5.80
C LEU A 22 12.53 -16.63 5.97
N TRP A 23 13.15 -17.72 5.50
CA TRP A 23 12.63 -19.07 5.71
C TRP A 23 12.50 -19.43 7.19
N SER A 24 13.48 -19.06 8.03
CA SER A 24 13.44 -19.35 9.47
C SER A 24 12.38 -18.55 10.23
N ALA A 25 11.93 -17.42 9.69
CA ALA A 25 10.92 -16.56 10.30
C ALA A 25 9.48 -16.92 9.87
N ILE A 26 9.31 -17.89 8.97
CA ILE A 26 7.99 -18.39 8.60
C ILE A 26 7.56 -19.44 9.63
N GLU A 27 6.37 -19.26 10.19
CA GLU A 27 5.75 -20.14 11.16
C GLU A 27 5.44 -21.51 10.53
N PRO A 28 5.81 -22.64 11.18
CA PRO A 28 5.50 -23.98 10.68
C PRO A 28 4.01 -24.21 10.41
N GLU A 29 3.14 -23.61 11.23
CA GLU A 29 1.69 -23.64 11.09
C GLU A 29 1.24 -22.95 9.80
N PHE A 30 1.89 -21.84 9.43
CA PHE A 30 1.60 -21.12 8.20
C PHE A 30 2.04 -21.90 6.95
N LEU A 31 3.19 -22.58 7.01
CA LEU A 31 3.60 -23.50 5.95
C LEU A 31 2.61 -24.66 5.79
N THR A 32 2.13 -25.22 6.90
CA THR A 32 1.12 -26.28 6.91
C THR A 32 -0.20 -25.79 6.32
N LEU A 33 -0.66 -24.60 6.70
CA LEU A 33 -1.86 -23.95 6.16
C LEU A 33 -1.81 -23.83 4.62
N LEU A 34 -0.64 -23.49 4.09
CA LEU A 34 -0.40 -23.36 2.65
C LEU A 34 -0.11 -24.70 1.94
N HIS A 35 -0.08 -25.83 2.68
CA HIS A 35 0.37 -27.13 2.21
C HIS A 35 1.72 -27.04 1.50
N TRP A 36 2.64 -26.25 2.07
CA TRP A 36 3.95 -26.02 1.49
C TRP A 36 4.83 -27.26 1.60
N ASP A 37 5.43 -27.63 0.48
CA ASP A 37 6.47 -28.65 0.40
C ASP A 37 7.67 -28.05 -0.36
N PRO A 38 8.88 -28.00 0.23
CA PRO A 38 10.06 -27.41 -0.38
C PRO A 38 10.54 -28.16 -1.64
N ALA A 39 10.22 -29.44 -1.82
CA ALA A 39 10.52 -30.22 -3.02
C ALA A 39 9.53 -29.92 -4.16
N VAL A 40 8.25 -29.68 -3.81
CA VAL A 40 7.19 -29.40 -4.79
C VAL A 40 7.17 -27.93 -5.18
N LYS A 41 7.43 -27.01 -4.23
CA LYS A 41 7.41 -25.55 -4.35
C LYS A 41 6.09 -24.99 -4.90
N VAL A 42 4.97 -25.45 -4.34
CA VAL A 42 3.62 -25.01 -4.73
C VAL A 42 2.85 -24.64 -3.48
N LEU A 43 2.24 -23.45 -3.50
CA LEU A 43 1.32 -23.00 -2.46
C LEU A 43 -0.09 -23.47 -2.81
N THR A 44 -0.83 -24.03 -1.86
CA THR A 44 -2.25 -24.35 -1.99
C THR A 44 -3.03 -23.48 -1.01
N LEU A 45 -3.81 -22.52 -1.53
CA LEU A 45 -4.54 -21.62 -0.66
C LEU A 45 -5.83 -22.29 -0.13
N PRO A 46 -6.06 -22.27 1.20
CA PRO A 46 -7.27 -22.81 1.83
C PRO A 46 -8.50 -22.02 1.37
N GLN A 47 -9.62 -22.70 1.07
CA GLN A 47 -10.80 -22.04 0.50
C GLN A 47 -11.49 -21.09 1.49
N GLU A 48 -11.66 -21.52 2.74
CA GLU A 48 -12.48 -20.84 3.75
C GLU A 48 -11.71 -19.79 4.57
N HIS A 49 -10.39 -19.68 4.39
CA HIS A 49 -9.58 -18.77 5.20
C HIS A 49 -9.98 -17.30 4.95
N PRO A 50 -10.22 -16.48 5.98
CA PRO A 50 -10.70 -15.12 5.82
C PRO A 50 -9.77 -14.25 4.97
N LEU A 51 -8.45 -14.45 5.08
CA LEU A 51 -7.44 -13.61 4.42
C LEU A 51 -6.74 -14.26 3.22
N LEU A 52 -6.79 -15.59 3.08
CA LEU A 52 -6.12 -16.36 2.01
C LEU A 52 -7.14 -17.05 1.09
N GLY A 53 -8.37 -17.17 1.57
CA GLY A 53 -9.42 -17.91 0.93
C GLY A 53 -10.05 -17.21 -0.25
N TRP A 54 -10.79 -18.02 -0.99
CA TRP A 54 -11.35 -17.69 -2.29
C TRP A 54 -12.72 -18.34 -2.38
N LYS A 55 -13.65 -17.66 -3.05
CA LYS A 55 -14.99 -18.19 -3.25
C LYS A 55 -15.05 -19.03 -4.51
N VAL A 56 -15.82 -20.12 -4.45
CA VAL A 56 -16.21 -20.87 -5.64
C VAL A 56 -17.22 -20.04 -6.43
N CYS A 57 -17.20 -20.19 -7.75
CA CYS A 57 -18.11 -19.53 -8.66
C CYS A 57 -19.57 -19.89 -8.32
N ALA A 58 -20.43 -18.89 -8.21
CA ALA A 58 -21.84 -19.06 -7.82
C ALA A 58 -22.68 -19.91 -8.80
N VAL A 59 -22.26 -20.02 -10.08
CA VAL A 59 -22.93 -20.88 -11.07
C VAL A 59 -22.88 -22.36 -10.66
N GLN A 60 -24.03 -23.03 -10.72
CA GLN A 60 -24.21 -24.43 -10.35
C GLN A 60 -23.19 -25.35 -11.06
N GLU A 61 -22.56 -26.23 -10.26
CA GLU A 61 -21.48 -27.16 -10.65
C GLU A 61 -20.16 -26.50 -11.12
N CYS A 62 -20.04 -25.17 -11.07
CA CYS A 62 -18.81 -24.48 -11.45
C CYS A 62 -17.79 -24.42 -10.31
N ARG A 63 -16.85 -25.36 -10.25
CA ARG A 63 -15.78 -25.41 -9.22
C ARG A 63 -14.64 -24.40 -9.41
N LYS A 64 -14.85 -23.32 -10.16
CA LYS A 64 -13.83 -22.30 -10.45
C LYS A 64 -13.73 -21.27 -9.36
N ALA A 65 -12.54 -20.73 -9.13
CA ALA A 65 -12.40 -19.55 -8.28
C ALA A 65 -13.11 -18.34 -8.90
N ALA A 66 -13.97 -17.70 -8.10
CA ALA A 66 -14.60 -16.43 -8.42
C ALA A 66 -13.55 -15.30 -8.48
N ARG A 67 -13.82 -14.27 -9.29
CA ARG A 67 -12.91 -13.12 -9.51
C ARG A 67 -13.62 -11.76 -9.47
N SER A 68 -14.90 -11.68 -9.09
CA SER A 68 -15.64 -10.41 -8.92
C SER A 68 -16.37 -10.36 -7.60
N ILE A 69 -16.86 -9.16 -7.31
CA ILE A 69 -17.94 -8.89 -6.37
C ILE A 69 -19.18 -9.76 -6.62
N ASP A 70 -19.50 -10.10 -7.88
CA ASP A 70 -20.66 -10.96 -8.24
C ASP A 70 -20.42 -12.47 -8.02
N ASP A 71 -19.34 -12.86 -7.35
CA ASP A 71 -19.00 -14.26 -7.06
C ASP A 71 -18.90 -15.16 -8.32
N LEU A 72 -18.61 -14.58 -9.49
CA LEU A 72 -18.43 -15.30 -10.76
C LEU A 72 -16.95 -15.47 -11.15
N CYS A 73 -16.61 -16.63 -11.72
CA CYS A 73 -15.33 -16.82 -12.40
C CYS A 73 -15.29 -16.06 -13.74
N SER A 74 -14.09 -15.77 -14.28
CA SER A 74 -13.95 -14.97 -15.52
C SER A 74 -14.70 -15.55 -16.72
N THR A 75 -14.77 -16.88 -16.85
CA THR A 75 -15.52 -17.54 -17.94
C THR A 75 -17.02 -17.40 -17.76
N CYS A 76 -17.53 -17.60 -16.54
CA CYS A 76 -18.96 -17.46 -16.28
C CYS A 76 -19.39 -15.99 -16.38
N ARG A 77 -18.55 -15.04 -15.96
CA ARG A 77 -18.82 -13.61 -16.18
C ARG A 77 -18.94 -13.27 -17.67
N LYS A 78 -17.98 -13.69 -18.50
CA LYS A 78 -18.06 -13.48 -19.96
C LYS A 78 -19.32 -14.10 -20.56
N ARG A 79 -19.71 -15.28 -20.07
CA ARG A 79 -20.95 -15.95 -20.50
C ARG A 79 -22.19 -15.16 -20.06
N ARG A 80 -22.20 -14.61 -18.84
CA ARG A 80 -23.28 -13.76 -18.34
C ARG A 80 -23.41 -12.50 -19.19
N THR A 81 -22.30 -11.86 -19.55
CA THR A 81 -22.32 -10.69 -20.45
C THR A 81 -22.83 -11.04 -21.84
N ALA A 82 -22.58 -12.27 -22.31
CA ALA A 82 -23.05 -12.74 -23.62
C ALA A 82 -24.52 -13.24 -23.62
N ILE A 83 -25.12 -13.46 -22.44
CA ILE A 83 -26.50 -13.94 -22.30
C ILE A 83 -27.27 -12.89 -21.47
N SER A 84 -27.89 -11.94 -22.16
CA SER A 84 -28.66 -10.83 -21.56
C SER A 84 -30.07 -11.23 -21.12
N GLU A 85 -30.64 -12.29 -21.71
CA GLU A 85 -32.06 -12.67 -21.59
C GLU A 85 -32.39 -13.45 -20.30
N LEU A 86 -31.39 -14.08 -19.65
CA LEU A 86 -31.62 -14.80 -18.41
C LEU A 86 -31.57 -13.86 -17.20
N SER A 87 -32.50 -14.06 -16.26
CA SER A 87 -32.40 -13.44 -14.94
C SER A 87 -31.15 -13.94 -14.20
N TRP A 88 -30.79 -13.26 -13.11
CA TRP A 88 -29.62 -13.62 -12.32
C TRP A 88 -29.71 -15.05 -11.77
N GLU A 89 -30.87 -15.41 -11.21
CA GLU A 89 -31.10 -16.74 -10.62
C GLU A 89 -31.12 -17.84 -11.68
N GLU A 90 -31.75 -17.62 -12.83
CA GLU A 90 -31.76 -18.56 -13.97
C GLU A 90 -30.37 -18.78 -14.55
N PHE A 91 -29.55 -17.73 -14.60
CA PHE A 91 -28.17 -17.87 -15.05
C PHE A 91 -27.34 -18.71 -14.06
N LEU A 92 -27.51 -18.48 -12.76
CA LEU A 92 -26.79 -19.22 -11.72
C LEU A 92 -27.18 -20.70 -11.68
N SER A 93 -28.46 -21.03 -11.89
CA SER A 93 -28.95 -22.42 -11.97
C SER A 93 -28.57 -23.11 -13.28
N THR A 94 -28.06 -22.39 -14.29
CA THR A 94 -27.66 -23.05 -15.52
C THR A 94 -26.38 -23.87 -15.32
N THR A 95 -26.52 -25.20 -15.28
CA THR A 95 -25.41 -26.13 -15.10
C THR A 95 -24.33 -25.91 -16.16
N LYS A 96 -23.09 -25.73 -15.70
CA LYS A 96 -21.93 -25.67 -16.59
C LYS A 96 -21.35 -27.08 -16.72
N PRO A 97 -21.52 -27.77 -17.87
CA PRO A 97 -20.85 -29.05 -18.06
C PRO A 97 -19.34 -28.86 -17.85
N HIS A 98 -18.71 -29.76 -17.07
CA HIS A 98 -17.26 -29.80 -16.79
C HIS A 98 -16.44 -30.01 -18.07
N ARG A 99 -16.40 -29.02 -18.98
CA ARG A 99 -15.77 -29.11 -20.30
C ARG A 99 -14.24 -29.02 -20.23
N ARG A 100 -13.68 -28.47 -19.15
CA ARG A 100 -12.23 -28.35 -18.89
C ARG A 100 -11.99 -28.36 -17.37
N SER A 101 -11.91 -29.54 -16.74
CA SER A 101 -11.27 -29.60 -15.41
C SER A 101 -9.84 -29.12 -15.58
N ILE A 102 -9.37 -28.27 -14.67
CA ILE A 102 -7.95 -27.91 -14.73
C ILE A 102 -7.11 -29.11 -14.36
N ASP A 103 -7.56 -29.85 -13.36
CA ASP A 103 -6.86 -31.03 -12.90
C ASP A 103 -7.03 -32.17 -13.92
N LEU A 104 -5.93 -32.53 -14.56
CA LEU A 104 -5.80 -33.74 -15.35
C LEU A 104 -5.45 -34.84 -14.36
N GLY A 105 -6.48 -35.40 -13.71
CA GLY A 105 -6.32 -36.59 -12.88
C GLY A 105 -5.68 -37.75 -13.65
N HIS A 106 -5.35 -38.82 -12.93
CA HIS A 106 -4.75 -40.00 -13.52
C HIS A 106 -5.77 -40.85 -14.30
N CYS A 107 -5.24 -41.77 -15.11
CA CYS A 107 -5.99 -42.79 -15.82
C CYS A 107 -6.81 -43.62 -14.83
N THR A 108 -8.05 -43.95 -15.18
CA THR A 108 -8.95 -44.76 -14.32
C THR A 108 -8.57 -46.24 -14.26
N VAL A 109 -7.68 -46.72 -15.13
CA VAL A 109 -7.07 -48.05 -14.97
C VAL A 109 -6.35 -48.10 -13.63
N SER A 110 -6.67 -49.10 -12.82
CA SER A 110 -6.13 -49.23 -11.47
C SER A 110 -4.61 -49.14 -11.48
N GLN A 111 -4.06 -48.32 -10.58
CA GLN A 111 -2.62 -48.07 -10.42
C GLN A 111 -1.90 -47.49 -11.65
N CYS A 112 -2.60 -47.03 -12.69
CA CYS A 112 -1.94 -46.39 -13.84
C CYS A 112 -1.62 -44.91 -13.53
N PRO A 113 -0.34 -44.52 -13.35
CA PRO A 113 0.05 -43.15 -13.01
C PRO A 113 -0.03 -42.18 -14.20
N ARG A 114 -0.43 -42.63 -15.39
CA ARG A 114 -0.45 -41.76 -16.58
C ARG A 114 -1.63 -40.80 -16.51
N PRO A 115 -1.46 -39.54 -16.95
CA PRO A 115 -2.55 -38.56 -16.98
C PRO A 115 -3.67 -39.01 -17.92
N ARG A 116 -4.92 -38.83 -17.52
CA ARG A 116 -6.10 -39.05 -18.38
C ARG A 116 -6.18 -37.98 -19.48
N GLN A 117 -6.85 -38.28 -20.58
CA GLN A 117 -7.02 -37.32 -21.69
C GLN A 117 -7.93 -36.16 -21.32
N SER A 118 -9.07 -36.43 -20.68
CA SER A 118 -10.01 -35.41 -20.21
C SER A 118 -10.96 -35.95 -19.16
N SER A 119 -11.82 -35.10 -18.60
CA SER A 119 -12.92 -35.55 -17.72
C SER A 119 -13.89 -36.50 -18.44
N ARG A 120 -14.10 -36.36 -19.76
CA ARG A 120 -14.97 -37.23 -20.56
C ARG A 120 -14.28 -38.48 -21.10
N GLN A 121 -12.95 -38.47 -21.11
CA GLN A 121 -12.12 -39.59 -21.56
C GLN A 121 -11.16 -39.92 -20.41
N PRO A 122 -11.61 -40.74 -19.44
CA PRO A 122 -10.92 -40.94 -18.18
C PRO A 122 -9.70 -41.88 -18.29
N LEU A 123 -9.33 -42.26 -19.51
CA LEU A 123 -8.18 -43.10 -19.80
C LEU A 123 -6.98 -42.27 -20.30
N CYS A 124 -5.76 -42.78 -20.12
CA CYS A 124 -4.57 -42.24 -20.79
C CYS A 124 -4.64 -42.48 -22.32
N SER A 125 -3.79 -41.84 -23.11
CA SER A 125 -3.82 -42.01 -24.59
C SER A 125 -3.67 -43.46 -25.02
N ALA A 126 -2.79 -44.22 -24.37
CA ALA A 126 -2.53 -45.61 -24.70
C ALA A 126 -3.73 -46.52 -24.36
N HIS A 127 -4.30 -46.38 -23.17
CA HIS A 127 -5.49 -47.14 -22.77
C HIS A 127 -6.73 -46.73 -23.56
N LEU A 128 -6.85 -45.46 -23.94
CA LEU A 128 -7.94 -45.00 -24.81
C LEU A 128 -7.84 -45.61 -26.21
N TYR A 129 -6.62 -45.72 -26.75
CA TYR A 129 -6.36 -46.41 -28.02
C TYR A 129 -6.65 -47.91 -27.89
N GLN A 130 -6.17 -48.57 -26.82
CA GLN A 130 -6.46 -49.98 -26.55
C GLN A 130 -7.96 -50.24 -26.42
N GLN A 131 -8.69 -49.35 -25.74
CA GLN A 131 -10.14 -49.45 -25.60
C GLN A 131 -10.86 -49.32 -26.95
N ARG A 132 -10.52 -48.30 -27.74
CA ARG A 132 -11.30 -47.91 -28.93
C ARG A 132 -10.91 -48.64 -30.19
N GLU A 133 -9.62 -48.90 -30.37
CA GLU A 133 -9.09 -49.43 -31.62
C GLU A 133 -8.81 -50.93 -31.51
N ILE A 134 -8.35 -51.42 -30.36
CA ILE A 134 -7.93 -52.82 -30.16
C ILE A 134 -9.09 -53.67 -29.63
N LEU A 135 -9.55 -53.41 -28.41
CA LEU A 135 -10.55 -54.26 -27.74
C LEU A 135 -12.00 -53.87 -28.09
N ARG A 136 -12.24 -52.61 -28.45
CA ARG A 136 -13.56 -52.05 -28.80
C ARG A 136 -14.64 -52.30 -27.73
N LEU A 137 -14.24 -52.23 -26.46
CA LEU A 137 -15.11 -52.53 -25.32
C LEU A 137 -15.69 -51.26 -24.66
N PRO A 138 -16.91 -51.33 -24.10
CA PRO A 138 -17.42 -50.32 -23.18
C PRO A 138 -16.47 -50.10 -21.99
N LEU A 139 -16.44 -48.89 -21.42
CA LEU A 139 -15.44 -48.50 -20.41
C LEU A 139 -15.39 -49.45 -19.21
N ASN A 140 -16.54 -49.82 -18.64
CA ASN A 140 -16.57 -50.69 -17.46
C ASN A 140 -16.03 -52.09 -17.77
N THR A 141 -16.39 -52.66 -18.92
CA THR A 141 -15.89 -53.95 -19.40
C THR A 141 -14.40 -53.89 -19.71
N PHE A 142 -13.93 -52.79 -20.30
CA PHE A 142 -12.52 -52.54 -20.54
C PHE A 142 -11.70 -52.50 -19.24
N LEU A 143 -12.19 -51.80 -18.21
CA LEU A 143 -11.49 -51.69 -16.93
C LEU A 143 -11.36 -53.03 -16.19
N ALA A 144 -12.29 -53.97 -16.43
CA ALA A 144 -12.27 -55.32 -15.85
C ALA A 144 -11.51 -56.35 -16.72
N HIS A 145 -11.04 -55.95 -17.90
CA HIS A 145 -10.42 -56.87 -18.85
C HIS A 145 -8.99 -57.26 -18.41
N SER A 146 -8.66 -58.54 -18.48
CA SER A 146 -7.39 -59.10 -17.99
C SER A 146 -6.14 -58.52 -18.67
N GLU A 147 -6.24 -58.14 -19.94
CA GLU A 147 -5.14 -57.50 -20.70
C GLU A 147 -4.93 -56.00 -20.39
N VAL A 148 -5.77 -55.40 -19.54
CA VAL A 148 -5.68 -53.98 -19.21
C VAL A 148 -4.85 -53.80 -17.95
N VAL A 149 -3.54 -53.60 -18.17
CA VAL A 149 -2.54 -53.42 -17.11
C VAL A 149 -2.11 -51.96 -16.95
N PRO A 150 -1.68 -51.52 -15.75
CA PRO A 150 -1.14 -50.19 -15.55
C PRO A 150 0.15 -49.98 -16.37
N LEU A 151 0.38 -48.74 -16.81
CA LEU A 151 1.54 -48.37 -17.62
C LEU A 151 2.46 -47.41 -16.88
N PRO A 152 3.79 -47.51 -17.03
CA PRO A 152 4.73 -46.66 -16.30
C PRO A 152 4.60 -45.19 -16.70
N ARG A 153 4.88 -44.29 -15.75
CA ARG A 153 4.85 -42.83 -15.99
C ARG A 153 5.94 -42.39 -16.97
N PHE A 154 5.68 -41.34 -17.75
CA PHE A 154 6.67 -40.74 -18.66
C PHE A 154 7.61 -39.74 -17.98
N GLY A 155 7.32 -39.37 -16.72
CA GLY A 155 8.05 -38.36 -15.96
C GLY A 155 7.45 -36.96 -16.08
N PRO A 156 8.00 -35.98 -15.34
CA PRO A 156 7.45 -34.63 -15.23
C PRO A 156 7.66 -33.82 -16.51
N CYS A 157 6.78 -32.84 -16.75
CA CYS A 157 6.95 -31.81 -17.77
C CYS A 157 8.25 -31.03 -17.54
N LEU A 158 9.01 -30.74 -18.60
CA LEU A 158 10.28 -30.02 -18.50
C LEU A 158 10.15 -28.50 -18.28
N VAL A 159 8.94 -27.93 -18.34
CA VAL A 159 8.75 -26.52 -17.96
C VAL A 159 8.94 -26.37 -16.45
N ALA A 160 9.87 -25.52 -16.04
CA ALA A 160 10.31 -25.39 -14.65
C ALA A 160 9.16 -25.11 -13.68
N ALA A 161 8.21 -24.25 -14.09
CA ALA A 161 7.05 -23.87 -13.29
C ALA A 161 5.95 -24.95 -13.21
N CYS A 162 6.03 -26.03 -14.00
CA CYS A 162 4.96 -27.01 -14.16
C CYS A 162 5.02 -28.13 -13.13
N THR A 163 3.85 -28.60 -12.71
CA THR A 163 3.64 -29.71 -11.77
C THR A 163 3.14 -30.99 -12.47
N ARG A 164 2.84 -30.92 -13.77
CA ARG A 164 2.17 -32.00 -14.51
C ARG A 164 3.16 -32.97 -15.13
N ASP A 165 2.69 -34.19 -15.33
CA ASP A 165 3.41 -35.23 -16.07
C ASP A 165 3.29 -35.07 -17.59
N ARG A 166 4.28 -35.64 -18.28
CA ARG A 166 4.28 -35.83 -19.73
C ARG A 166 3.20 -36.83 -20.14
N VAL A 167 2.63 -36.60 -21.32
CA VAL A 167 1.59 -37.46 -21.91
C VAL A 167 2.14 -38.49 -22.91
N GLY A 168 3.45 -38.46 -23.17
CA GLY A 168 4.13 -39.31 -24.15
C GLY A 168 5.63 -39.05 -24.16
N LYS A 169 6.27 -39.34 -25.30
CA LYS A 169 7.71 -39.10 -25.51
C LYS A 169 8.06 -37.60 -25.60
N ASP A 170 7.09 -36.74 -25.89
CA ASP A 170 7.28 -35.29 -25.86
C ASP A 170 7.76 -34.80 -24.48
N PRO A 171 8.65 -33.79 -24.41
CA PRO A 171 9.17 -33.26 -23.15
C PRO A 171 8.10 -32.56 -22.27
N TYR A 172 6.89 -32.36 -22.80
CA TYR A 172 5.88 -31.50 -22.22
C TYR A 172 4.58 -32.22 -21.86
N CYS A 173 3.88 -31.69 -20.86
CA CYS A 173 2.47 -32.01 -20.67
C CYS A 173 1.64 -31.54 -21.88
N LEU A 174 0.42 -32.05 -22.03
CA LEU A 174 -0.44 -31.72 -23.17
C LEU A 174 -0.61 -30.21 -23.42
N ALA A 175 -0.77 -29.43 -22.35
CA ALA A 175 -0.99 -28.00 -22.44
C ALA A 175 0.29 -27.23 -22.82
N HIS A 176 1.44 -27.59 -22.25
CA HIS A 176 2.72 -26.99 -22.63
C HIS A 176 3.17 -27.40 -24.02
N ARG A 177 2.87 -28.63 -24.46
CA ARG A 177 3.09 -29.05 -25.85
C ARG A 177 2.33 -28.17 -26.84
N LYS A 178 1.07 -27.82 -26.52
CA LYS A 178 0.30 -26.86 -27.33
C LYS A 178 0.93 -25.47 -27.29
N ARG A 179 1.24 -24.93 -26.11
CA ARG A 179 1.87 -23.60 -25.97
C ARG A 179 3.19 -23.50 -26.73
N TRP A 180 4.02 -24.55 -26.67
CA TRP A 180 5.29 -24.64 -27.38
C TRP A 180 5.08 -24.58 -28.90
N ARG A 181 4.14 -25.38 -29.42
CA ARG A 181 3.76 -25.35 -30.84
C ARG A 181 3.26 -23.98 -31.26
N ASP A 182 2.33 -23.39 -30.50
CA ASP A 182 1.75 -22.06 -30.79
C ASP A 182 2.79 -20.94 -30.70
N ALA A 183 3.83 -21.09 -29.87
CA ALA A 183 4.92 -20.13 -29.74
C ALA A 183 5.88 -20.22 -30.94
N ARG A 184 6.25 -21.44 -31.35
CA ARG A 184 7.05 -21.68 -32.55
C ARG A 184 6.36 -21.20 -33.83
N LEU A 185 5.05 -21.43 -33.96
CA LEU A 185 4.28 -20.98 -35.11
C LEU A 185 4.22 -19.44 -35.24
N ARG A 186 4.38 -18.72 -34.12
CA ARG A 186 4.36 -17.25 -34.09
C ARG A 186 5.76 -16.63 -34.09
N ASP A 187 6.79 -17.45 -34.28
CA ASP A 187 8.21 -17.06 -34.18
C ASP A 187 8.54 -16.29 -32.88
N ALA A 188 7.77 -16.54 -31.83
CA ALA A 188 7.88 -15.82 -30.56
C ALA A 188 8.99 -16.38 -29.65
N VAL A 189 9.62 -17.48 -30.05
CA VAL A 189 10.61 -18.22 -29.25
C VAL A 189 11.63 -18.89 -30.14
N THR A 190 12.90 -18.58 -29.90
CA THR A 190 14.06 -19.17 -30.58
C THR A 190 14.85 -20.12 -29.67
N ASP A 191 14.79 -19.94 -28.35
CA ASP A 191 15.47 -20.76 -27.34
C ASP A 191 14.46 -21.57 -26.49
N GLU A 192 14.49 -22.90 -26.67
CA GLU A 192 13.65 -23.85 -25.93
C GLU A 192 13.99 -23.91 -24.44
N ASP A 193 15.27 -23.79 -24.06
CA ASP A 193 15.69 -23.84 -22.66
C ASP A 193 15.33 -22.56 -21.93
N HIS A 194 15.47 -21.39 -22.58
CA HIS A 194 14.90 -20.15 -22.05
C HIS A 194 13.39 -20.30 -21.84
N TRP A 195 12.67 -20.80 -22.83
CA TRP A 195 11.22 -21.01 -22.73
C TRP A 195 10.82 -21.95 -21.59
N ARG A 196 11.56 -23.05 -21.40
CA ARG A 196 11.34 -23.99 -20.28
C ARG A 196 11.49 -23.30 -18.93
N ARG A 197 12.44 -22.37 -18.79
CA ARG A 197 12.70 -21.63 -17.54
C ARG A 197 11.68 -20.54 -17.28
N THR A 198 11.25 -19.80 -18.29
CA THR A 198 10.42 -18.59 -18.13
C THR A 198 8.92 -18.84 -18.27
N THR A 199 8.51 -19.91 -18.96
CA THR A 199 7.10 -20.18 -19.22
C THR A 199 6.33 -20.50 -17.94
N PRO A 200 5.17 -19.85 -17.70
CA PRO A 200 4.31 -20.15 -16.55
C PRO A 200 3.83 -21.60 -16.52
N GLY A 201 3.59 -22.10 -15.31
CA GLY A 201 2.92 -23.37 -15.08
C GLY A 201 1.50 -23.38 -15.66
N ILE A 202 0.87 -24.55 -15.69
CA ILE A 202 -0.56 -24.60 -15.99
C ILE A 202 -1.33 -24.21 -14.74
N THR A 203 -2.05 -23.11 -14.81
CA THR A 203 -2.80 -22.52 -13.69
C THR A 203 -3.83 -23.50 -13.17
N GLU A 204 -3.68 -24.01 -11.94
CA GLU A 204 -4.69 -24.73 -11.13
C GLU A 204 -5.53 -23.76 -10.30
N ASP A 205 -6.75 -24.09 -9.90
CA ASP A 205 -7.70 -23.07 -9.43
C ASP A 205 -7.25 -22.43 -8.09
N ASN A 206 -6.78 -23.20 -7.11
CA ASN A 206 -6.32 -22.74 -5.79
C ASN A 206 -4.80 -22.83 -5.54
N LYS A 207 -4.01 -23.21 -6.55
CA LYS A 207 -2.55 -23.39 -6.38
C LYS A 207 -1.70 -22.30 -7.01
N VAL A 208 -0.61 -21.91 -6.40
CA VAL A 208 0.39 -20.98 -6.95
C VAL A 208 1.72 -21.68 -7.04
N SER A 209 2.25 -21.84 -8.25
CA SER A 209 3.55 -22.47 -8.46
C SER A 209 4.66 -21.46 -8.21
N LEU A 210 5.51 -21.74 -7.22
CA LEU A 210 6.79 -21.05 -7.00
C LEU A 210 7.95 -21.82 -7.63
N ARG A 211 7.69 -22.92 -8.33
CA ARG A 211 8.71 -23.67 -9.07
C ARG A 211 9.39 -22.79 -10.12
N GLY A 212 10.68 -22.99 -10.30
CA GLY A 212 11.52 -22.19 -11.21
C GLY A 212 11.82 -20.77 -10.74
N LEU A 213 11.37 -20.36 -9.54
CA LEU A 213 11.83 -19.13 -8.89
C LEU A 213 13.06 -19.40 -8.03
N PRO A 214 13.97 -18.41 -7.88
CA PRO A 214 15.03 -18.46 -6.88
C PRO A 214 14.49 -18.65 -5.46
N SER A 215 15.30 -19.26 -4.58
CA SER A 215 14.92 -19.50 -3.18
C SER A 215 14.56 -18.19 -2.47
N ARG A 216 15.32 -17.14 -2.76
CA ARG A 216 15.09 -15.77 -2.29
C ARG A 216 13.69 -15.26 -2.60
N VAL A 217 13.29 -15.25 -3.87
CA VAL A 217 11.95 -14.80 -4.31
C VAL A 217 10.84 -15.64 -3.66
N ALA A 218 11.05 -16.97 -3.55
CA ALA A 218 10.08 -17.84 -2.89
C ALA A 218 9.94 -17.49 -1.40
N ALA A 219 11.04 -17.22 -0.71
CA ALA A 219 11.04 -16.80 0.70
C ALA A 219 10.30 -15.46 0.87
N GLU A 220 10.58 -14.46 0.04
CA GLU A 220 9.92 -13.15 0.08
C GLU A 220 8.41 -13.25 -0.15
N VAL A 221 7.98 -14.13 -1.06
CA VAL A 221 6.57 -14.40 -1.29
C VAL A 221 5.92 -15.05 -0.07
N VAL A 222 6.48 -16.14 0.45
CA VAL A 222 5.83 -16.89 1.55
C VAL A 222 5.86 -16.09 2.85
N TYR A 223 7.02 -15.51 3.20
CA TYR A 223 7.16 -14.65 4.38
C TYR A 223 6.26 -13.41 4.27
N GLY A 224 6.27 -12.72 3.12
CA GLY A 224 5.41 -11.56 2.94
C GLY A 224 3.92 -11.90 2.99
N LEU A 225 3.49 -13.08 2.55
CA LEU A 225 2.10 -13.53 2.70
C LEU A 225 1.73 -13.77 4.17
N GLN A 226 2.65 -14.31 4.98
CA GLN A 226 2.45 -14.50 6.41
C GLN A 226 2.23 -13.15 7.09
N GLU A 227 3.18 -12.22 6.92
CA GLU A 227 3.12 -10.93 7.62
C GLU A 227 1.93 -10.09 7.16
N ARG A 228 1.58 -10.13 5.87
CA ARG A 228 0.34 -9.52 5.36
C ARG A 228 -0.91 -10.13 6.00
N THR A 229 -0.90 -11.42 6.28
CA THR A 229 -2.01 -12.11 6.93
C THR A 229 -2.12 -11.71 8.40
N LYS A 230 -1.00 -11.55 9.10
CA LYS A 230 -0.96 -11.02 10.48
C LYS A 230 -1.52 -9.60 10.56
N ASP A 231 -1.21 -8.76 9.57
CA ASP A 231 -1.72 -7.39 9.46
C ASP A 231 -3.17 -7.31 8.93
N GLY A 232 -3.90 -8.42 8.86
CA GLY A 232 -5.31 -8.43 8.44
C GLY A 232 -5.53 -8.18 6.94
N ILE A 233 -4.48 -8.25 6.11
CA ILE A 233 -4.56 -7.89 4.69
C ILE A 233 -4.99 -9.09 3.84
N LYS A 234 -6.09 -8.95 3.09
CA LYS A 234 -6.56 -9.97 2.14
C LYS A 234 -5.52 -10.22 1.03
N ASN A 235 -5.10 -11.47 0.90
CA ASN A 235 -4.18 -11.96 -0.12
C ASN A 235 -4.95 -12.66 -1.23
N ILE A 236 -4.89 -12.07 -2.42
CA ILE A 236 -5.71 -12.48 -3.55
C ILE A 236 -4.88 -13.29 -4.53
N LEU A 237 -5.27 -14.54 -4.71
CA LEU A 237 -4.56 -15.53 -5.51
C LEU A 237 -4.32 -15.12 -6.98
N TRP A 238 -5.27 -14.43 -7.62
CA TRP A 238 -5.09 -13.95 -8.99
C TRP A 238 -4.22 -12.69 -9.12
N ARG A 239 -3.82 -12.05 -8.02
CA ARG A 239 -2.74 -11.05 -8.01
C ARG A 239 -1.38 -11.70 -7.77
N LEU A 240 -1.35 -12.72 -6.91
CA LEU A 240 -0.12 -13.44 -6.57
C LEU A 240 0.48 -14.21 -7.76
N ARG A 241 -0.36 -14.94 -8.53
CA ARG A 241 0.11 -15.72 -9.68
C ARG A 241 0.81 -14.86 -10.75
N PRO A 242 0.20 -13.77 -11.27
CA PRO A 242 0.87 -12.92 -12.25
C PRO A 242 2.20 -12.35 -11.75
N LEU A 243 2.29 -11.99 -10.46
CA LEU A 243 3.54 -11.50 -9.88
C LEU A 243 4.64 -12.58 -9.92
N CYS A 244 4.32 -13.81 -9.49
CA CYS A 244 5.26 -14.93 -9.54
C CYS A 244 5.66 -15.29 -10.98
N ASP A 245 4.70 -15.23 -11.92
CA ASP A 245 4.95 -15.48 -13.34
C ASP A 245 5.87 -14.40 -13.96
N LEU A 246 5.69 -13.13 -13.58
CA LEU A 246 6.56 -12.03 -14.00
C LEU A 246 7.97 -12.14 -13.41
N ALA A 247 8.10 -12.46 -12.12
CA ALA A 247 9.38 -12.68 -11.47
C ALA A 247 10.18 -13.79 -12.18
N ARG A 248 9.51 -14.89 -12.53
CA ARG A 248 10.12 -16.00 -13.28
C ARG A 248 10.50 -15.59 -14.70
N ALA A 249 9.61 -14.90 -15.41
CA ALA A 249 9.86 -14.49 -16.79
C ALA A 249 11.05 -13.53 -16.89
N ARG A 250 11.23 -12.65 -15.89
CA ARG A 250 12.34 -11.68 -15.81
C ARG A 250 13.59 -12.22 -15.11
N ARG A 251 13.53 -13.43 -14.56
CA ARG A 251 14.64 -14.09 -13.84
C ARG A 251 15.27 -13.21 -12.74
N VAL A 252 14.44 -12.49 -11.99
CA VAL A 252 14.93 -11.65 -10.89
C VAL A 252 15.44 -12.50 -9.72
N GLY A 253 16.51 -12.06 -9.06
CA GLY A 253 17.05 -12.69 -7.85
C GLY A 253 16.20 -12.37 -6.62
N SER A 254 15.60 -11.19 -6.60
CA SER A 254 14.71 -10.68 -5.56
C SER A 254 13.48 -10.01 -6.18
N LEU A 255 12.36 -9.98 -5.46
CA LEU A 255 11.20 -9.19 -5.85
C LEU A 255 11.53 -7.70 -5.95
N SER A 256 12.55 -7.20 -5.25
CA SER A 256 13.03 -5.80 -5.36
C SER A 256 13.53 -5.45 -6.76
N ASP A 257 14.01 -6.42 -7.52
CA ASP A 257 14.68 -6.19 -8.80
C ASP A 257 13.66 -6.08 -9.95
N LEU A 258 12.37 -6.30 -9.66
CA LEU A 258 11.31 -6.02 -10.62
C LEU A 258 11.18 -4.51 -10.84
N GLU A 259 11.42 -4.05 -12.05
CA GLU A 259 11.14 -2.66 -12.43
C GLU A 259 9.67 -2.30 -12.19
N THR A 260 9.41 -1.29 -11.35
CA THR A 260 8.05 -0.85 -10.99
C THR A 260 7.25 -0.40 -12.21
N VAL A 261 7.87 0.38 -13.11
CA VAL A 261 7.23 1.10 -14.21
C VAL A 261 6.43 0.14 -15.11
N THR A 262 6.96 -1.05 -15.36
CA THR A 262 6.38 -2.07 -16.24
C THR A 262 5.31 -2.94 -15.58
N LEU A 263 5.04 -2.76 -14.28
CA LEU A 263 4.05 -3.56 -13.54
C LEU A 263 2.67 -2.91 -13.58
N SER A 264 1.62 -3.74 -13.65
CA SER A 264 0.27 -3.27 -13.36
C SER A 264 0.19 -2.70 -11.94
N ARG A 265 -0.71 -1.73 -11.69
CA ARG A 265 -0.92 -1.15 -10.35
C ARG A 265 -1.10 -2.23 -9.28
N ALA A 266 -1.87 -3.28 -9.57
CA ALA A 266 -2.12 -4.37 -8.63
C ALA A 266 -0.85 -5.18 -8.30
N ASN A 267 -0.02 -5.49 -9.29
CA ASN A 267 1.23 -6.23 -9.06
C ASN A 267 2.28 -5.37 -8.38
N ARG A 268 2.34 -4.07 -8.70
CA ARG A 268 3.22 -3.09 -8.05
C ARG A 268 2.95 -3.00 -6.56
N VAL A 269 1.68 -2.77 -6.18
CA VAL A 269 1.27 -2.70 -4.76
C VAL A 269 1.56 -4.00 -4.02
N LEU A 270 1.26 -5.16 -4.63
CA LEU A 270 1.57 -6.45 -4.00
C LEU A 270 3.09 -6.64 -3.84
N ARG A 271 3.86 -6.37 -4.89
CA ARG A 271 5.33 -6.46 -4.84
C ARG A 271 5.88 -5.58 -3.74
N ASP A 272 5.55 -4.29 -3.76
CA ASP A 272 6.11 -3.31 -2.84
C ASP A 272 5.79 -3.71 -1.40
N SER A 273 4.57 -4.19 -1.15
CA SER A 273 4.22 -4.71 0.17
C SER A 273 5.05 -5.93 0.58
N LEU A 274 5.19 -6.96 -0.27
CA LEU A 274 5.97 -8.16 0.04
C LEU A 274 7.45 -7.81 0.31
N VAL A 275 8.03 -6.94 -0.53
CA VAL A 275 9.41 -6.45 -0.37
C VAL A 275 9.56 -5.66 0.92
N THR A 276 8.60 -4.80 1.27
CA THR A 276 8.63 -4.03 2.52
C THR A 276 8.63 -4.95 3.74
N TYR A 277 7.78 -5.97 3.81
CA TYR A 277 7.82 -6.94 4.92
C TYR A 277 9.16 -7.67 4.97
N ALA A 278 9.65 -8.15 3.82
CA ALA A 278 10.94 -8.84 3.76
C ALA A 278 12.11 -7.95 4.23
N ARG A 279 12.11 -6.66 3.87
CA ARG A 279 13.11 -5.67 4.31
C ARG A 279 13.03 -5.39 5.80
N ARG A 280 11.84 -5.30 6.38
CA ARG A 280 11.62 -5.02 7.81
C ARG A 280 11.97 -6.21 8.72
N ARG A 281 12.22 -7.40 8.18
CA ARG A 281 12.50 -8.60 8.98
C ARG A 281 13.68 -8.38 9.92
N GLY A 282 13.44 -8.55 11.22
CA GLY A 282 14.46 -8.42 12.25
C GLY A 282 14.96 -7.00 12.49
N ARG A 283 14.37 -5.99 11.83
CA ARG A 283 14.63 -4.59 12.13
C ARG A 283 13.80 -4.16 13.33
N ASN A 284 14.39 -3.31 14.16
CA ASN A 284 13.77 -2.69 15.31
C ASN A 284 14.23 -1.21 15.38
N PRO A 285 13.63 -0.38 16.25
CA PRO A 285 14.02 1.02 16.39
C PRO A 285 15.52 1.23 16.58
N GLU A 286 16.20 0.37 17.34
CA GLU A 286 17.64 0.49 17.59
C GLU A 286 18.47 0.21 16.35
N THR A 287 18.15 -0.82 15.56
CA THR A 287 18.87 -1.08 14.31
C THR A 287 18.59 -0.01 13.25
N GLU A 288 17.34 0.48 13.20
CA GLU A 288 16.90 1.44 12.19
C GLU A 288 17.57 2.81 12.38
N ARG A 289 17.80 3.23 13.63
CA ARG A 289 18.31 4.57 13.94
C ARG A 289 19.68 4.88 13.31
N HIS A 290 20.43 3.84 12.93
CA HIS A 290 21.76 3.98 12.34
C HIS A 290 21.74 4.27 10.84
N GLU A 291 20.62 4.00 10.16
CA GLU A 291 20.46 4.23 8.73
C GLU A 291 20.30 5.71 8.39
N ASP A 292 20.61 6.07 7.15
CA ASP A 292 20.44 7.45 6.66
C ASP A 292 19.03 7.72 6.09
N THR A 293 18.21 6.69 5.96
CA THR A 293 16.78 6.82 5.65
C THR A 293 15.99 5.83 6.49
N TRP A 294 15.20 6.35 7.42
CA TRP A 294 14.41 5.53 8.32
C TRP A 294 13.09 5.14 7.70
N ASP A 295 12.75 3.85 7.77
CA ASP A 295 11.39 3.39 7.61
C ASP A 295 10.64 3.60 8.93
N LEU A 296 9.82 4.65 8.97
CA LEU A 296 9.16 5.07 10.22
C LEU A 296 8.21 4.00 10.77
N ALA A 297 7.77 3.05 9.94
CA ALA A 297 6.86 2.02 10.38
C ALA A 297 7.50 1.08 11.42
N ILE A 298 8.84 0.98 11.40
CA ILE A 298 9.61 0.25 12.42
C ILE A 298 9.49 0.94 13.80
N PHE A 299 9.22 2.24 13.81
CA PHE A 299 8.92 3.02 15.01
C PHE A 299 7.40 3.15 15.28
N GLY A 300 6.56 2.42 14.54
CA GLY A 300 5.10 2.48 14.67
C GLY A 300 4.44 3.69 14.01
N VAL A 301 5.15 4.42 13.13
CA VAL A 301 4.65 5.62 12.44
C VAL A 301 4.68 5.42 10.93
N ASN A 302 3.65 5.82 10.20
CA ASN A 302 3.69 5.70 8.74
C ASN A 302 4.62 6.75 8.11
N GLY A 303 5.42 6.32 7.12
CA GLY A 303 6.24 7.22 6.29
C GLY A 303 7.72 6.84 6.25
N THR A 304 8.52 7.74 5.67
CA THR A 304 9.98 7.64 5.64
C THR A 304 10.59 8.94 6.12
N LEU A 305 11.78 8.87 6.71
CA LEU A 305 12.52 10.04 7.19
C LEU A 305 13.97 9.97 6.66
N PRO A 306 14.25 10.57 5.50
CA PRO A 306 15.60 10.71 4.97
C PRO A 306 16.40 11.80 5.70
N PHE A 307 17.67 11.51 5.97
CA PHE A 307 18.68 12.44 6.51
C PHE A 307 19.79 12.75 5.49
N THR A 308 19.70 12.19 4.27
CA THR A 308 20.72 12.22 3.22
C THR A 308 21.05 13.63 2.73
N GLU A 309 20.11 14.58 2.85
CA GLU A 309 20.32 15.99 2.47
C GLU A 309 21.30 16.73 3.41
N ILE A 310 21.54 16.20 4.62
CA ILE A 310 22.51 16.76 5.56
C ILE A 310 23.89 16.21 5.19
N SER A 311 24.77 17.06 4.67
CA SER A 311 26.07 16.68 4.12
C SER A 311 27.08 16.32 5.20
N GLN A 312 27.17 17.11 6.27
CA GLN A 312 28.18 16.91 7.33
C GLN A 312 27.82 15.66 8.18
N PRO A 313 28.70 14.65 8.29
CA PRO A 313 28.40 13.42 9.02
C PRO A 313 28.02 13.66 10.49
N TRP A 314 28.73 14.56 11.17
CA TRP A 314 28.46 14.90 12.56
C TRP A 314 27.06 15.48 12.78
N LEU A 315 26.61 16.34 11.85
CA LEU A 315 25.31 17.01 11.94
C LEU A 315 24.18 16.02 11.60
N ARG A 316 24.43 15.12 10.64
CA ARG A 316 23.51 14.04 10.28
C ARG A 316 23.29 13.10 11.46
N GLU A 317 24.37 12.63 12.08
CA GLU A 317 24.31 11.77 13.27
C GLU A 317 23.64 12.46 14.46
N ALA A 318 23.95 13.74 14.74
CA ALA A 318 23.28 14.49 15.79
C ALA A 318 21.77 14.65 15.53
N THR A 319 21.39 14.88 14.27
CA THR A 319 19.98 14.99 13.84
C THR A 319 19.24 13.66 13.96
N LYS A 320 19.88 12.55 13.59
CA LYS A 320 19.36 11.19 13.82
C LYS A 320 19.12 10.95 15.31
N ARG A 321 20.09 11.24 16.17
CA ARG A 321 19.93 11.07 17.64
C ARG A 321 18.83 11.94 18.23
N TRP A 322 18.71 13.18 17.78
CA TRP A 322 17.58 14.04 18.16
C TRP A 322 16.24 13.44 17.70
N ALA A 323 16.13 13.02 16.45
CA ALA A 323 14.91 12.45 15.91
C ALA A 323 14.50 11.17 16.66
N PHE A 324 15.48 10.33 17.03
CA PHE A 324 15.26 9.11 17.80
C PHE A 324 14.69 9.41 19.20
N ASP A 325 15.27 10.41 19.89
CA ASP A 325 14.80 10.86 21.21
C ASP A 325 13.41 11.52 21.14
N ASP A 326 13.14 12.28 20.07
CA ASP A 326 11.94 13.08 19.93
C ASP A 326 10.70 12.30 19.42
N LEU A 327 10.91 11.32 18.53
CA LEU A 327 9.85 10.56 17.88
C LEU A 327 8.87 9.91 18.88
N PRO A 328 9.30 9.22 19.95
CA PRO A 328 8.39 8.60 20.93
C PRO A 328 7.48 9.58 21.68
N ARG A 329 7.82 10.88 21.71
CA ARG A 329 7.05 11.93 22.39
C ARG A 329 6.06 12.63 21.46
N ARG A 330 6.17 12.45 20.15
CA ARG A 330 5.27 13.08 19.19
C ARG A 330 3.91 12.41 19.14
N ARG A 331 2.88 13.22 18.89
CA ARG A 331 1.47 12.81 18.81
C ARG A 331 0.81 13.48 17.60
N GLY A 332 -0.31 12.92 17.15
CA GLY A 332 -1.10 13.42 16.03
C GLY A 332 -0.82 12.69 14.71
N HIS A 333 -1.60 13.03 13.67
CA HIS A 333 -1.63 12.28 12.41
C HIS A 333 -0.46 12.56 11.45
N SER A 334 0.33 13.62 11.69
CA SER A 334 1.44 14.06 10.80
C SER A 334 2.80 14.08 11.52
N ILE A 335 3.14 13.00 12.22
CA ILE A 335 4.44 12.87 12.92
C ILE A 335 5.60 12.94 11.93
N ALA A 336 5.52 12.17 10.83
CA ALA A 336 6.55 12.12 9.79
C ALA A 336 6.78 13.50 9.15
N GLY A 337 5.70 14.20 8.78
CA GLY A 337 5.79 15.55 8.19
C GLY A 337 6.42 16.55 9.16
N ALA A 338 6.02 16.53 10.43
CA ALA A 338 6.57 17.42 11.45
C ALA A 338 8.07 17.19 11.71
N LEU A 339 8.52 15.93 11.72
CA LEU A 339 9.95 15.60 11.81
C LEU A 339 10.69 16.04 10.55
N GLN A 340 10.14 15.73 9.37
CA GLN A 340 10.75 16.09 8.09
C GLN A 340 10.95 17.61 7.95
N THR A 341 9.99 18.44 8.39
CA THR A 341 10.14 19.90 8.36
C THR A 341 11.35 20.36 9.16
N ARG A 342 11.57 19.78 10.35
CA ARG A 342 12.73 20.11 11.20
C ARG A 342 14.04 19.58 10.64
N VAL A 343 14.04 18.36 10.09
CA VAL A 343 15.21 17.80 9.35
C VAL A 343 15.55 18.69 8.17
N ASN A 344 14.56 19.18 7.42
CA ASN A 344 14.77 20.11 6.30
C ASN A 344 15.34 21.45 6.77
N SER A 345 14.96 21.95 7.95
CA SER A 345 15.55 23.16 8.53
C SER A 345 17.04 22.95 8.87
N ILE A 346 17.43 21.77 9.37
CA ILE A 346 18.85 21.41 9.54
C ILE A 346 19.57 21.23 8.20
N ALA A 347 18.90 20.67 7.19
CA ALA A 347 19.47 20.56 5.85
C ALA A 347 19.76 21.94 5.23
N GLN A 348 18.99 22.99 5.56
CA GLN A 348 19.30 24.36 5.16
C GLN A 348 20.58 24.89 5.84
N LEU A 349 20.77 24.61 7.14
CA LEU A 349 22.02 24.93 7.84
C LEU A 349 23.20 24.19 7.19
N SER A 350 23.04 22.88 6.95
CA SER A 350 24.03 22.03 6.28
C SER A 350 24.44 22.56 4.90
N ALA A 351 23.46 22.98 4.10
CA ALA A 351 23.69 23.59 2.81
C ALA A 351 24.43 24.94 2.92
N SER A 352 24.14 25.74 3.96
CA SER A 352 24.87 26.99 4.21
C SER A 352 26.34 26.74 4.53
N LEU A 353 26.62 25.84 5.47
CA LEU A 353 27.98 25.45 5.84
C LEU A 353 28.77 24.94 4.63
N ARG A 354 28.16 24.06 3.83
CA ARG A 354 28.77 23.50 2.62
C ARG A 354 29.14 24.57 1.58
N LEU A 355 28.30 25.59 1.43
CA LEU A 355 28.46 26.63 0.41
C LEU A 355 29.39 27.78 0.84
N GLN A 356 29.47 28.07 2.14
CA GLN A 356 30.11 29.29 2.65
C GLN A 356 31.48 29.05 3.28
N ARG A 357 31.83 27.78 3.59
CA ARG A 357 33.12 27.41 4.17
C ARG A 357 33.93 26.52 3.23
N GLU A 358 35.25 26.65 3.30
CA GLU A 358 36.20 25.80 2.56
C GLU A 358 36.23 24.36 3.08
N ASP A 359 36.14 24.18 4.40
CA ASP A 359 36.04 22.85 5.04
C ASP A 359 34.63 22.26 4.95
N HIS A 360 33.72 22.92 4.23
CA HIS A 360 32.30 22.58 4.12
C HIS A 360 31.57 22.40 5.46
N GLY A 361 32.13 22.90 6.57
CA GLY A 361 31.66 22.67 7.93
C GLY A 361 31.89 21.26 8.47
N ASP A 362 32.81 20.48 7.91
CA ASP A 362 33.08 19.10 8.33
C ASP A 362 33.73 19.00 9.72
N ILE A 363 34.30 20.09 10.22
CA ILE A 363 35.01 20.15 11.51
C ILE A 363 34.22 21.04 12.50
N PRO A 364 33.48 20.45 13.46
CA PRO A 364 32.68 21.21 14.43
C PRO A 364 33.46 22.26 15.23
N ALA A 365 34.74 21.99 15.51
CA ALA A 365 35.61 22.87 16.30
C ALA A 365 35.96 24.20 15.62
N PHE A 366 35.75 24.32 14.31
CA PHE A 366 36.00 25.56 13.56
C PHE A 366 34.73 26.38 13.31
N LEU A 367 33.59 25.91 13.83
CA LEU A 367 32.32 26.59 13.67
C LEU A 367 32.15 27.66 14.73
N THR A 368 31.82 28.87 14.30
CA THR A 368 31.69 30.06 15.14
C THR A 368 30.35 30.75 14.92
N HIS A 369 30.10 31.83 15.66
CA HIS A 369 28.92 32.65 15.43
C HIS A 369 28.84 33.21 13.99
N THR A 370 29.98 33.45 13.32
CA THR A 370 30.02 33.96 11.94
C THR A 370 29.33 33.02 10.95
N ASP A 371 29.38 31.70 11.20
CA ASP A 371 28.69 30.72 10.38
C ASP A 371 27.16 30.79 10.56
N ILE A 372 26.69 31.08 11.77
CA ILE A 372 25.27 31.34 12.05
C ILE A 372 24.81 32.62 11.36
N THR A 373 25.59 33.69 11.42
CA THR A 373 25.31 34.93 10.68
C THR A 373 25.24 34.66 9.17
N SER A 374 26.17 33.89 8.64
CA SER A 374 26.20 33.50 7.22
C SER A 374 24.96 32.68 6.82
N PHE A 375 24.49 31.80 7.70
CA PHE A 375 23.22 31.07 7.55
C PHE A 375 22.00 32.00 7.54
N CYS A 376 21.89 32.92 8.49
CA CYS A 376 20.79 33.88 8.56
C CYS A 376 20.75 34.79 7.31
N ASN A 377 21.91 35.25 6.85
CA ASN A 377 22.06 36.04 5.61
C ASN A 377 21.63 35.23 4.38
N ARG A 378 22.01 33.94 4.32
CA ARG A 378 21.57 33.07 3.24
C ARG A 378 20.05 32.90 3.22
N LEU A 379 19.42 32.67 4.36
CA LEU A 379 17.96 32.58 4.42
C LEU A 379 17.29 33.89 4.01
N ALA A 380 17.84 35.04 4.41
CA ALA A 380 17.35 36.36 3.99
C ALA A 380 17.42 36.52 2.46
N TYR A 381 18.54 36.15 1.84
CA TYR A 381 18.71 36.16 0.39
C TYR A 381 17.69 35.25 -0.32
N LEU A 382 17.47 34.04 0.19
CA LEU A 382 16.47 33.11 -0.36
C LEU A 382 15.03 33.61 -0.19
N THR A 383 14.76 34.43 0.82
CA THR A 383 13.45 35.08 0.96
C THR A 383 13.30 36.22 -0.04
N GLN A 384 14.31 37.07 -0.18
CA GLN A 384 14.28 38.22 -1.10
C GLN A 384 14.15 37.80 -2.57
N ASN A 385 14.73 36.67 -2.96
CA ASN A 385 14.62 36.15 -4.33
C ASN A 385 13.38 35.26 -4.56
N GLY A 386 12.49 35.13 -3.57
CA GLY A 386 11.26 34.35 -3.68
C GLY A 386 11.42 32.83 -3.62
N THR A 387 12.61 32.30 -3.32
CA THR A 387 12.82 30.85 -3.21
C THR A 387 12.14 30.26 -1.98
N ILE A 388 12.12 31.00 -0.87
CA ILE A 388 11.40 30.61 0.35
C ILE A 388 10.53 31.76 0.86
N SER A 389 9.42 31.46 1.53
CA SER A 389 8.57 32.48 2.16
C SER A 389 9.21 33.06 3.43
N ALA A 390 8.77 34.25 3.84
CA ALA A 390 9.18 34.86 5.12
C ALA A 390 8.84 33.94 6.32
N HIS A 391 7.64 33.35 6.30
CA HIS A 391 7.25 32.34 7.30
C HIS A 391 8.22 31.16 7.34
N ARG A 392 8.63 30.63 6.18
CA ARG A 392 9.58 29.50 6.12
C ARG A 392 10.95 29.88 6.66
N ARG A 393 11.43 31.11 6.41
CA ARG A 393 12.68 31.64 7.00
C ARG A 393 12.60 31.65 8.52
N THR A 394 11.55 32.27 9.10
CA THR A 394 11.37 32.34 10.55
C THR A 394 11.24 30.96 11.19
N ALA A 395 10.45 30.05 10.57
CA ALA A 395 10.33 28.67 11.02
C ALA A 395 11.67 27.93 10.99
N CYS A 396 12.48 28.13 9.94
CA CYS A 396 13.80 27.52 9.82
C CYS A 396 14.75 27.99 10.93
N CYS A 397 14.82 29.29 11.21
CA CYS A 397 15.64 29.82 12.31
C CYS A 397 15.21 29.23 13.67
N ARG A 398 13.90 29.20 13.94
CA ARG A 398 13.35 28.64 15.19
C ARG A 398 13.65 27.16 15.35
N ASP A 399 13.47 26.37 14.29
CA ASP A 399 13.77 24.95 14.28
C ASP A 399 15.25 24.70 14.56
N VAL A 400 16.15 25.37 13.83
CA VAL A 400 17.60 25.19 14.00
C VAL A 400 18.02 25.57 15.42
N ARG A 401 17.57 26.72 15.94
CA ARG A 401 17.83 27.14 17.33
C ARG A 401 17.39 26.06 18.32
N HIS A 402 16.14 25.59 18.19
CA HIS A 402 15.60 24.58 19.08
C HIS A 402 16.41 23.29 18.99
N LEU A 403 16.71 22.81 17.78
CA LEU A 403 17.39 21.53 17.59
C LEU A 403 18.82 21.58 18.14
N LEU A 404 19.59 22.63 17.85
CA LEU A 404 20.94 22.79 18.41
C LEU A 404 20.90 22.84 19.94
N SER A 405 19.95 23.57 20.51
CA SER A 405 19.76 23.62 21.98
C SER A 405 19.41 22.24 22.55
N ARG A 406 18.53 21.49 21.86
CA ARG A 406 18.14 20.14 22.31
C ARG A 406 19.28 19.13 22.18
N MET A 407 20.07 19.20 21.12
CA MET A 407 21.25 18.34 20.93
C MET A 407 22.30 18.57 22.02
N ARG A 408 22.53 19.83 22.42
CA ARG A 408 23.36 20.17 23.59
C ARG A 408 22.79 19.59 24.87
N ALA A 409 21.48 19.74 25.11
CA ALA A 409 20.81 19.18 26.29
C ALA A 409 20.86 17.64 26.35
N LEU A 410 20.96 16.97 25.19
CA LEU A 410 21.19 15.52 25.09
C LEU A 410 22.65 15.12 25.35
N GLY A 411 23.54 16.08 25.58
CA GLY A 411 24.96 15.83 25.84
C GLY A 411 25.78 15.52 24.58
N LEU A 412 25.26 15.80 23.38
CA LEU A 412 25.93 15.44 22.13
C LEU A 412 27.21 16.24 21.85
N THR A 413 27.55 17.25 22.66
CA THR A 413 28.79 18.03 22.61
C THR A 413 29.92 17.46 23.47
N ARG A 414 29.66 16.41 24.25
CA ARG A 414 30.69 15.76 25.08
C ARG A 414 31.77 15.09 24.21
N SER A 415 32.93 14.83 24.81
CA SER A 415 34.00 14.10 24.13
C SER A 415 33.51 12.73 23.65
N GLY A 416 33.83 12.38 22.40
CA GLY A 416 33.38 11.14 21.75
C GLY A 416 31.98 11.19 21.13
N GLU A 417 31.25 12.31 21.29
CA GLU A 417 29.92 12.48 20.70
C GLU A 417 29.96 13.27 19.38
N PRO A 418 28.90 13.22 18.55
CA PRO A 418 28.94 13.81 17.21
C PRO A 418 29.25 15.32 17.19
N LEU A 419 28.80 16.08 18.19
CA LEU A 419 29.06 17.53 18.28
C LEU A 419 30.31 17.85 19.13
N ALA A 420 31.21 16.89 19.36
CA ALA A 420 32.42 17.13 20.12
C ALA A 420 33.24 18.30 19.53
N GLY A 421 33.57 19.27 20.38
CA GLY A 421 34.31 20.48 19.99
C GLY A 421 33.46 21.61 19.41
N LEU A 422 32.16 21.42 19.21
CA LEU A 422 31.28 22.50 18.75
C LEU A 422 31.24 23.64 19.78
N ALA A 423 31.57 24.85 19.34
CA ALA A 423 31.59 26.01 20.21
C ALA A 423 30.19 26.40 20.73
N ASP A 424 30.12 26.95 21.94
CA ASP A 424 28.85 27.41 22.54
C ASP A 424 28.22 28.57 21.76
N GLU A 425 29.06 29.39 21.13
CA GLU A 425 28.67 30.51 20.25
C GLU A 425 28.04 30.07 18.92
N PHE A 426 28.16 28.79 18.52
CA PHE A 426 27.46 28.26 17.36
C PHE A 426 25.99 27.98 17.70
N THR A 427 25.22 29.05 17.93
CA THR A 427 23.81 29.01 18.29
C THR A 427 23.11 30.25 17.76
N LEU A 428 21.82 30.13 17.44
CA LEU A 428 21.02 31.30 17.10
C LEU A 428 20.55 32.00 18.39
N GLY A 429 20.91 33.26 18.54
CA GLY A 429 20.39 34.20 19.52
C GLY A 429 18.94 34.64 19.21
N PRO A 430 18.25 35.30 20.15
CA PRO A 430 16.88 35.78 19.92
C PRO A 430 16.83 36.77 18.75
N ASP A 431 17.85 37.61 18.65
CA ASP A 431 17.98 38.66 17.62
C ASP A 431 18.29 38.11 16.21
N ASP A 432 18.71 36.85 16.10
CA ASP A 432 18.91 36.16 14.81
C ASP A 432 17.61 35.68 14.18
N ILE A 433 16.52 35.63 14.96
CA ILE A 433 15.22 35.18 14.49
C ILE A 433 14.47 36.42 13.99
N PRO A 434 14.10 36.48 12.70
CA PRO A 434 13.32 37.61 12.19
C PRO A 434 11.99 37.71 12.92
N ASP A 435 11.57 38.95 13.20
CA ASP A 435 10.22 39.22 13.66
C ASP A 435 9.21 38.67 12.65
N GLU A 436 8.10 38.17 13.17
CA GLU A 436 6.96 37.93 12.29
C GLU A 436 6.50 39.30 11.77
N PRO A 437 6.22 39.44 10.46
CA PRO A 437 5.63 40.67 9.98
C PRO A 437 4.42 40.99 10.87
N GLU A 438 4.34 42.22 11.37
CA GLU A 438 3.13 42.68 12.06
C GLU A 438 1.96 42.36 11.12
N ASP A 439 1.07 41.51 11.61
CA ASP A 439 -0.17 41.18 10.92
C ASP A 439 -0.91 42.52 10.77
N ALA A 440 -0.79 43.15 9.59
CA ALA A 440 -1.54 44.37 9.28
C ALA A 440 -3.01 44.08 9.66
N GLU A 441 -3.62 44.99 10.42
CA GLU A 441 -4.87 44.86 11.18
C GLU A 441 -6.14 44.43 10.40
N ALA A 442 -6.02 43.84 9.21
CA ALA A 442 -7.04 42.98 8.63
C ALA A 442 -6.99 41.61 9.34
N GLY A 443 -7.66 41.53 10.49
CA GLY A 443 -7.77 40.30 11.29
C GLY A 443 -8.11 39.09 10.43
N LYS A 444 -7.54 37.93 10.79
CA LYS A 444 -7.76 36.62 10.15
C LYS A 444 -9.23 36.13 10.19
N ASP A 445 -10.12 36.96 10.71
CA ASP A 445 -11.54 36.69 10.82
C ASP A 445 -12.24 37.10 9.53
N LEU A 446 -13.17 36.26 9.09
CA LEU A 446 -14.02 36.60 7.95
C LEU A 446 -14.90 37.81 8.32
N PRO A 447 -14.98 38.83 7.47
CA PRO A 447 -15.88 39.96 7.69
C PRO A 447 -17.31 39.49 7.95
N ILE A 448 -18.05 40.24 8.77
CA ILE A 448 -19.38 39.83 9.24
C ILE A 448 -20.36 39.63 8.08
N GLU A 449 -20.21 40.39 6.99
CA GLU A 449 -20.97 40.26 5.76
C GLU A 449 -20.67 38.95 5.02
N VAL A 450 -19.40 38.51 4.99
CA VAL A 450 -19.00 37.23 4.41
C VAL A 450 -19.55 36.09 5.26
N MET A 451 -19.44 36.18 6.59
CA MET A 451 -20.03 35.19 7.49
C MET A 451 -21.55 35.10 7.36
N ARG A 452 -22.24 36.23 7.17
CA ARG A 452 -23.69 36.27 6.93
C ARG A 452 -24.05 35.61 5.61
N HIS A 453 -23.30 35.89 4.55
CA HIS A 453 -23.50 35.25 3.25
C HIS A 453 -23.27 33.74 3.32
N LEU A 454 -22.18 33.28 3.94
CA LEU A 454 -21.91 31.85 4.15
C LEU A 454 -23.04 31.15 4.90
N ARG A 455 -23.52 31.75 6.00
CA ARG A 455 -24.66 31.20 6.78
C ARG A 455 -25.95 31.14 5.95
N ALA A 456 -26.20 32.12 5.08
CA ALA A 456 -27.40 32.16 4.24
C ALA A 456 -27.40 31.15 3.09
N HIS A 457 -26.22 30.61 2.71
CA HIS A 457 -26.06 29.73 1.56
C HIS A 457 -25.51 28.34 1.92
N LEU A 458 -25.69 27.89 3.17
CA LEU A 458 -25.28 26.54 3.60
C LEU A 458 -25.99 25.41 2.82
N ASP A 459 -27.21 25.65 2.33
CA ASP A 459 -27.95 24.67 1.52
C ASP A 459 -27.26 24.40 0.16
N ALA A 460 -26.67 25.43 -0.46
CA ALA A 460 -25.92 25.26 -1.71
C ALA A 460 -24.64 24.41 -1.51
N LEU A 461 -24.06 24.45 -0.31
CA LEU A 461 -22.91 23.61 0.05
C LEU A 461 -23.32 22.13 0.18
N GLU A 462 -24.51 21.87 0.73
CA GLU A 462 -25.10 20.54 0.81
C GLU A 462 -25.37 19.97 -0.58
N GLU A 463 -25.98 20.77 -1.48
CA GLU A 463 -26.27 20.37 -2.86
C GLU A 463 -25.01 20.02 -3.66
N THR A 464 -23.93 20.77 -3.47
CA THR A 464 -22.66 20.56 -4.20
C THR A 464 -21.81 19.45 -3.61
N ASN A 465 -21.97 19.13 -2.32
CA ASN A 465 -21.17 18.14 -1.60
C ASN A 465 -22.04 17.07 -0.94
N CYS A 466 -22.35 17.25 0.34
CA CYS A 466 -23.17 16.36 1.14
C CYS A 466 -23.62 17.05 2.43
N VAL A 467 -24.63 16.47 3.08
CA VAL A 467 -25.16 16.92 4.38
C VAL A 467 -24.07 16.97 5.45
N GLU A 468 -23.19 15.96 5.48
CA GLU A 468 -22.10 15.88 6.45
C GLU A 468 -21.15 17.09 6.34
N MET A 469 -20.87 17.57 5.13
CA MET A 469 -20.02 18.74 4.91
C MET A 469 -20.70 20.03 5.37
N ARG A 470 -22.00 20.18 5.10
CA ARG A 470 -22.80 21.30 5.60
C ARG A 470 -22.77 21.35 7.13
N VAL A 471 -23.07 20.24 7.80
CA VAL A 471 -23.07 20.16 9.27
C VAL A 471 -21.68 20.47 9.83
N ALA A 472 -20.60 19.96 9.22
CA ALA A 472 -19.24 20.25 9.65
C ALA A 472 -18.92 21.75 9.61
N VAL A 473 -19.33 22.44 8.53
CA VAL A 473 -19.13 23.88 8.38
C VAL A 473 -19.98 24.66 9.37
N GLU A 474 -21.24 24.30 9.56
CA GLU A 474 -22.13 24.95 10.54
C GLU A 474 -21.59 24.82 11.96
N LEU A 475 -21.13 23.63 12.36
CA LEU A 475 -20.46 23.42 13.64
C LEU A 475 -19.16 24.20 13.77
N THR A 476 -18.36 24.32 12.69
CA THR A 476 -17.13 25.13 12.69
C THR A 476 -17.45 26.59 12.97
N ILE A 477 -18.48 27.11 12.30
CA ILE A 477 -18.96 28.48 12.42
C ILE A 477 -19.47 28.76 13.84
N ASP A 478 -20.25 27.86 14.43
CA ASP A 478 -20.88 28.08 15.74
C ASP A 478 -19.96 27.84 16.93
N THR A 479 -18.97 26.94 16.80
CA THR A 479 -18.13 26.50 17.93
C THR A 479 -16.68 27.00 17.86
N GLY A 480 -16.24 27.47 16.69
CA GLY A 480 -14.84 27.79 16.39
C GLY A 480 -13.87 26.63 16.63
N ARG A 481 -14.36 25.38 16.66
CA ARG A 481 -13.53 24.19 16.80
C ARG A 481 -12.80 23.90 15.51
N ARG A 482 -11.66 23.22 15.60
CA ARG A 482 -10.88 22.88 14.40
C ARG A 482 -11.64 21.85 13.57
N PRO A 483 -11.53 21.91 12.23
CA PRO A 483 -12.15 20.92 11.36
C PRO A 483 -11.80 19.48 11.75
N ASP A 484 -10.54 19.21 12.10
CA ASP A 484 -10.09 17.88 12.53
C ASP A 484 -10.78 17.40 13.83
N GLU A 485 -11.03 18.31 14.78
CA GLU A 485 -11.73 17.98 16.03
C GLU A 485 -13.22 17.66 15.77
N LEU A 486 -13.84 18.38 14.83
CA LEU A 486 -15.25 18.19 14.46
C LEU A 486 -15.48 16.92 13.63
N CYS A 487 -14.58 16.63 12.67
CA CYS A 487 -14.67 15.43 11.85
C CYS A 487 -14.52 14.14 12.68
N HIS A 488 -13.84 14.19 13.82
CA HIS A 488 -13.65 13.06 14.73
C HIS A 488 -14.69 13.00 15.87
N LEU A 489 -15.78 13.76 15.79
CA LEU A 489 -16.86 13.65 16.77
C LEU A 489 -17.55 12.29 16.65
N HIS A 490 -17.60 11.57 17.78
CA HIS A 490 -18.43 10.39 17.92
C HIS A 490 -19.93 10.77 17.90
N LEU A 491 -20.78 9.79 17.61
CA LEU A 491 -22.21 10.02 17.54
C LEU A 491 -22.78 10.52 18.87
N ASP A 492 -22.24 10.10 20.01
CA ASP A 492 -22.66 10.47 21.37
C ASP A 492 -22.02 11.77 21.89
N CYS A 493 -21.54 12.64 21.00
CA CYS A 493 -20.86 13.89 21.35
C CYS A 493 -21.75 14.99 21.98
N LEU A 494 -23.06 14.77 22.17
CA LEU A 494 -23.97 15.77 22.75
C LEU A 494 -24.41 15.34 24.16
N ASP A 495 -24.14 16.20 25.14
CA ASP A 495 -24.51 16.01 26.55
C ASP A 495 -25.25 17.25 27.10
N ARG A 496 -25.71 17.21 28.35
CA ARG A 496 -26.24 18.36 29.08
C ARG A 496 -25.42 18.65 30.34
N ASP A 497 -25.28 19.92 30.71
CA ASP A 497 -24.64 20.31 31.97
C ASP A 497 -25.61 20.21 33.16
N GLN A 498 -25.15 20.66 34.33
CA GLN A 498 -25.91 20.63 35.59
C GLN A 498 -27.17 21.50 35.55
N ASP A 499 -27.17 22.54 34.71
CA ASP A 499 -28.32 23.43 34.50
C ASP A 499 -29.22 22.94 33.34
N GLY A 500 -28.91 21.77 32.78
CA GLY A 500 -29.63 21.18 31.64
C GLY A 500 -29.31 21.85 30.30
N LYS A 501 -28.29 22.70 30.19
CA LYS A 501 -27.91 23.34 28.92
C LYS A 501 -27.08 22.40 28.05
N PRO A 502 -27.18 22.48 26.71
CA PRO A 502 -26.49 21.56 25.82
C PRO A 502 -24.98 21.81 25.80
N VAL A 503 -24.24 20.72 25.77
CA VAL A 503 -22.77 20.69 25.80
C VAL A 503 -22.27 19.77 24.70
N LEU A 504 -21.37 20.29 23.85
CA LEU A 504 -20.58 19.48 22.94
C LEU A 504 -19.41 18.85 23.70
N VAL A 505 -19.32 17.53 23.66
CA VAL A 505 -18.18 16.74 24.13
C VAL A 505 -17.27 16.43 22.95
N TYR A 506 -16.02 16.88 23.01
CA TYR A 506 -15.04 16.72 21.94
C TYR A 506 -13.65 16.42 22.47
N ASP A 507 -12.81 15.83 21.63
CA ASP A 507 -11.40 15.60 21.92
C ASP A 507 -10.55 16.72 21.34
N ASN A 508 -9.78 17.40 22.19
CA ASN A 508 -8.76 18.35 21.73
C ASN A 508 -7.54 17.56 21.28
N ILE A 509 -7.53 17.17 20.01
CA ILE A 509 -6.51 16.31 19.39
C ILE A 509 -5.11 16.94 19.52
N LYS A 510 -4.97 18.25 19.28
CA LYS A 510 -3.65 18.92 19.30
C LYS A 510 -3.03 18.97 20.70
N ALA A 511 -3.84 19.15 21.74
CA ALA A 511 -3.37 19.23 23.12
C ALA A 511 -3.50 17.90 23.88
N HIS A 512 -3.97 16.84 23.23
CA HIS A 512 -4.26 15.54 23.84
C HIS A 512 -5.12 15.65 25.11
N ARG A 513 -6.21 16.41 25.04
CA ARG A 513 -7.19 16.52 26.13
C ARG A 513 -8.50 15.96 25.64
N GLN A 514 -8.85 14.77 26.12
CA GLN A 514 -10.07 14.07 25.74
C GLN A 514 -11.26 14.54 26.56
N GLY A 515 -12.47 14.36 26.03
CA GLY A 515 -13.73 14.61 26.74
C GLY A 515 -13.92 16.07 27.16
N ARG A 516 -13.42 17.02 26.37
CA ARG A 516 -13.62 18.45 26.65
C ARG A 516 -15.07 18.80 26.44
N ARG A 517 -15.61 19.53 27.41
CA ARG A 517 -16.99 20.03 27.41
C ARG A 517 -17.01 21.47 26.93
N LEU A 518 -17.80 21.76 25.90
CA LEU A 518 -18.03 23.10 25.37
C LEU A 518 -19.54 23.39 25.42
N PRO A 519 -19.99 24.37 26.21
CA PRO A 519 -21.38 24.84 26.14
C PRO A 519 -21.70 25.34 24.73
N ILE A 520 -22.84 24.92 24.18
CA ILE A 520 -23.31 25.31 22.85
C ILE A 520 -24.72 25.90 22.93
N SER A 521 -25.20 26.49 21.83
CA SER A 521 -26.58 26.96 21.74
C SER A 521 -27.55 25.78 21.53
N GLU A 522 -28.82 25.95 21.93
CA GLU A 522 -29.88 24.97 21.62
C GLU A 522 -30.06 24.79 20.10
N THR A 523 -29.83 25.84 19.31
CA THR A 523 -29.85 25.76 17.83
C THR A 523 -28.78 24.81 17.31
N THR A 524 -27.54 24.96 17.78
CA THR A 524 -26.42 24.08 17.41
C THR A 524 -26.67 22.64 17.90
N ALA A 525 -27.26 22.47 19.08
CA ALA A 525 -27.64 21.16 19.60
C ALA A 525 -28.72 20.47 18.74
N ALA A 526 -29.66 21.24 18.20
CA ALA A 526 -30.67 20.72 17.28
C ALA A 526 -30.06 20.23 15.96
N VAL A 527 -29.06 20.94 15.42
CA VAL A 527 -28.28 20.51 14.24
C VAL A 527 -27.59 19.16 14.51
N ILE A 528 -26.91 19.02 15.65
CA ILE A 528 -26.26 17.76 16.06
C ILE A 528 -27.30 16.65 16.21
N THR A 529 -28.42 16.92 16.86
CA THR A 529 -29.49 15.94 17.08
C THR A 529 -30.09 15.43 15.76
N ALA A 530 -30.37 16.34 14.81
CA ALA A 530 -30.88 15.98 13.49
C ALA A 530 -29.87 15.11 12.73
N GLN A 531 -28.58 15.44 12.80
CA GLN A 531 -27.52 14.65 12.19
C GLN A 531 -27.37 13.27 12.86
N GLN A 532 -27.43 13.18 14.19
CA GLN A 532 -27.41 11.92 14.93
C GLN A 532 -28.53 10.99 14.47
N GLN A 533 -29.76 11.52 14.33
CA GLN A 533 -30.92 10.76 13.84
C GLN A 533 -30.72 10.28 12.40
N ARG A 534 -30.15 11.12 11.53
CA ARG A 534 -29.86 10.75 10.14
C ARG A 534 -28.83 9.62 10.07
N VAL A 535 -27.74 9.70 10.82
CA VAL A 535 -26.70 8.66 10.87
C VAL A 535 -27.28 7.36 11.44
N ARG A 536 -28.12 7.43 12.48
CA ARG A 536 -28.84 6.27 13.04
C ARG A 536 -29.73 5.57 12.02
N LYS A 537 -30.48 6.35 11.25
CA LYS A 537 -31.36 5.82 10.20
C LYS A 537 -30.56 5.16 9.08
N ARG A 538 -29.36 5.69 8.78
CA ARG A 538 -28.46 5.18 7.74
C ARG A 538 -27.73 3.91 8.17
N PHE A 539 -27.36 3.79 9.44
CA PHE A 539 -26.64 2.64 10.01
C PHE A 539 -27.41 2.04 11.20
N PRO A 540 -28.56 1.38 10.97
CA PRO A 540 -29.41 0.88 12.05
C PRO A 540 -28.75 -0.25 12.85
N ASP A 541 -27.91 -1.05 12.21
CA ASP A 541 -27.29 -2.25 12.80
C ASP A 541 -25.92 -1.97 13.47
N GLU A 542 -25.40 -0.74 13.36
CA GLU A 542 -24.09 -0.38 13.93
C GLU A 542 -24.22 0.12 15.39
N PRO A 543 -23.39 -0.41 16.31
CA PRO A 543 -23.28 0.09 17.68
C PRO A 543 -22.98 1.60 17.78
N VAL A 544 -23.50 2.26 18.82
CA VAL A 544 -23.38 3.72 19.02
C VAL A 544 -21.97 4.21 19.20
N ASP A 545 -21.21 3.48 20.00
CA ASP A 545 -19.80 3.73 20.30
C ASP A 545 -18.91 3.70 19.06
N LYS A 546 -19.36 3.04 17.98
CA LYS A 546 -18.60 2.90 16.72
C LYS A 546 -19.00 3.92 15.65
N LEU A 547 -20.07 4.68 15.86
CA LEU A 547 -20.57 5.62 14.87
C LEU A 547 -19.93 7.00 15.05
N MET A 548 -19.54 7.60 13.93
CA MET A 548 -19.12 9.00 13.86
C MET A 548 -20.34 9.90 13.61
N LEU A 549 -20.34 11.12 14.13
CA LEU A 549 -21.36 12.13 13.81
C LEU A 549 -21.34 12.49 12.32
N LEU A 550 -20.14 12.52 11.74
CA LEU A 550 -19.85 12.88 10.35
C LEU A 550 -19.13 11.73 9.63
N PRO A 551 -19.83 10.65 9.22
CA PRO A 551 -19.19 9.53 8.55
C PRO A 551 -18.76 9.89 7.12
N SER A 552 -17.68 9.27 6.64
CA SER A 552 -17.19 9.46 5.26
C SER A 552 -18.25 9.00 4.23
N PRO A 553 -18.56 9.82 3.20
CA PRO A 553 -19.51 9.44 2.16
C PRO A 553 -18.97 8.29 1.29
N SER A 554 -19.87 7.46 0.74
CA SER A 554 -19.48 6.48 -0.29
C SER A 554 -19.09 7.24 -1.56
N LEU A 555 -17.78 7.24 -1.85
CA LEU A 555 -17.27 7.60 -3.17
C LEU A 555 -16.89 6.31 -3.89
N ASP A 556 -17.24 6.23 -5.18
CA ASP A 556 -16.82 5.17 -6.11
C ASP A 556 -17.26 3.73 -5.78
N GLY A 557 -18.52 3.53 -5.36
CA GLY A 557 -19.10 2.19 -5.25
C GLY A 557 -18.43 1.27 -4.22
N ARG A 558 -17.70 1.84 -3.25
CA ARG A 558 -17.24 1.13 -2.05
C ARG A 558 -18.38 1.06 -1.03
N PRO A 559 -18.44 -0.01 -0.21
CA PRO A 559 -19.36 -0.03 0.91
C PRO A 559 -19.06 1.16 1.84
N GLU A 560 -20.14 1.81 2.29
CA GLU A 560 -20.10 2.90 3.27
C GLU A 560 -19.38 2.45 4.54
N GLN A 561 -18.65 3.37 5.20
CA GLN A 561 -17.90 3.07 6.42
C GLN A 561 -18.40 3.95 7.57
N SER A 562 -19.33 3.41 8.36
CA SER A 562 -19.94 3.98 9.56
C SER A 562 -18.93 4.52 10.59
N GLY A 563 -17.76 3.88 10.69
CA GLY A 563 -16.69 4.24 11.64
C GLY A 563 -15.55 5.08 11.08
N GLN A 564 -15.60 5.53 9.82
CA GLN A 564 -14.58 6.42 9.26
C GLN A 564 -15.03 7.89 9.31
N PRO A 565 -14.27 8.79 9.94
CA PRO A 565 -14.60 10.22 9.99
C PRO A 565 -14.53 10.86 8.61
N LEU A 566 -15.29 11.94 8.41
CA LEU A 566 -15.29 12.75 7.18
C LEU A 566 -13.86 13.20 6.82
N GLY A 567 -13.42 12.91 5.58
CA GLY A 567 -12.11 13.31 5.06
C GLY A 567 -10.99 12.27 5.16
N GLN A 568 -11.16 11.15 5.88
CA GLN A 568 -10.16 10.06 5.94
C GLN A 568 -10.19 9.10 4.73
N GLY A 569 -11.23 9.15 3.89
CA GLY A 569 -11.33 8.32 2.66
C GLY A 569 -10.49 8.80 1.48
N ILE A 570 -9.94 10.02 1.55
CA ILE A 570 -9.08 10.61 0.53
C ILE A 570 -7.64 10.40 0.99
N GLY A 571 -6.86 9.63 0.22
CA GLY A 571 -5.42 9.48 0.46
C GLY A 571 -4.79 10.87 0.64
N GLY A 572 -4.13 11.05 1.78
CA GLY A 572 -3.64 12.33 2.27
C GLY A 572 -2.98 13.20 1.19
N GLY A 573 -3.54 14.38 1.04
CA GLY A 573 -2.99 15.48 0.26
C GLY A 573 -3.58 16.76 0.79
N VAL A 574 -3.17 17.19 1.99
CA VAL A 574 -3.09 18.63 2.22
C VAL A 574 -2.06 19.11 1.22
N VAL A 575 -2.54 19.66 0.10
CA VAL A 575 -1.72 20.47 -0.80
C VAL A 575 -1.25 21.65 0.03
N ASP A 576 -0.07 21.48 0.61
CA ASP A 576 0.71 22.60 1.10
C ASP A 576 1.07 23.42 -0.14
N ALA A 577 0.45 24.59 -0.29
CA ALA A 577 0.64 25.48 -1.44
C ALA A 577 2.09 26.00 -1.59
N GLY A 578 3.02 25.55 -0.75
CA GLY A 578 4.45 25.86 -0.82
C GLY A 578 5.35 24.84 -1.53
N ARG A 579 4.82 23.79 -2.19
CA ARG A 579 5.64 22.71 -2.77
C ARG A 579 5.53 22.52 -4.30
N ALA A 580 5.25 23.58 -5.04
CA ALA A 580 5.28 23.58 -6.50
C ALA A 580 6.35 24.55 -7.05
N ALA A 581 7.62 24.22 -6.87
CA ALA A 581 8.71 24.76 -7.66
C ALA A 581 9.75 23.66 -7.88
N GLY A 582 9.61 22.92 -8.98
CA GLY A 582 10.52 21.84 -9.35
C GLY A 582 9.92 20.91 -10.41
N HIS A 583 9.98 21.35 -11.67
CA HIS A 583 9.82 20.61 -12.93
C HIS A 583 9.02 19.29 -12.93
N VAL A 584 7.77 19.35 -13.42
CA VAL A 584 7.23 18.35 -14.36
C VAL A 584 6.32 19.06 -15.37
N VAL A 585 6.46 18.62 -16.61
CA VAL A 585 5.87 19.09 -17.86
C VAL A 585 4.38 18.74 -17.97
N ASP A 586 3.61 19.75 -18.39
CA ASP A 586 2.37 19.71 -19.18
C ASP A 586 1.23 18.77 -18.74
N GLN A 587 0.27 19.33 -18.01
CA GLN A 587 -1.15 18.95 -18.06
C GLN A 587 -2.00 20.17 -17.67
N GLN A 588 -2.63 20.80 -18.66
CA GLN A 588 -3.60 21.88 -18.47
C GLN A 588 -4.76 21.42 -17.58
N VAL A 589 -4.86 21.98 -16.38
CA VAL A 589 -6.10 22.07 -15.61
C VAL A 589 -6.41 23.55 -15.48
N THR A 590 -7.45 23.99 -16.19
CA THR A 590 -7.92 25.38 -16.21
C THR A 590 -8.48 25.73 -14.83
N TYR A 591 -7.79 26.59 -14.09
CA TYR A 591 -8.36 27.24 -12.89
C TYR A 591 -9.13 28.47 -13.34
N VAL A 592 -10.43 28.53 -13.02
CA VAL A 592 -11.22 29.75 -13.14
C VAL A 592 -10.83 30.67 -12.00
N THR A 593 -10.12 31.76 -12.31
CA THR A 593 -9.81 32.84 -11.36
C THR A 593 -11.02 33.77 -11.24
N VAL A 594 -11.28 34.26 -10.01
CA VAL A 594 -12.37 35.20 -9.66
C VAL A 594 -12.08 36.63 -10.15
N GLY A 595 -11.61 36.75 -11.39
CA GLY A 595 -11.35 38.01 -12.09
C GLY A 595 -12.25 38.25 -13.31
N ASP A 596 -12.99 37.23 -13.76
CA ASP A 596 -13.76 37.28 -15.02
C ASP A 596 -15.28 37.39 -14.83
N LEU A 597 -15.74 37.86 -13.66
CA LEU A 597 -17.17 38.07 -13.37
C LEU A 597 -17.46 39.51 -12.93
N VAL A 598 -16.92 40.51 -13.63
CA VAL A 598 -17.49 41.88 -13.64
C VAL A 598 -17.29 42.51 -15.02
N SER A 599 -18.20 42.22 -15.96
CA SER A 599 -18.48 43.10 -17.11
C SER A 599 -19.93 43.52 -16.99
N VAL A 600 -20.14 44.72 -16.44
CA VAL A 600 -21.44 45.40 -16.44
C VAL A 600 -21.48 46.25 -17.71
N ASP A 601 -22.28 45.82 -18.69
CA ASP A 601 -22.64 46.64 -19.84
C ASP A 601 -23.56 47.78 -19.36
N HIS A 602 -23.02 49.00 -19.34
CA HIS A 602 -23.80 50.23 -19.38
C HIS A 602 -24.13 50.57 -20.84
N LEU A 603 -25.41 50.46 -21.20
CA LEU A 603 -26.01 51.16 -22.33
C LEU A 603 -26.92 52.28 -21.78
N GLY A 604 -26.83 53.47 -22.38
CA GLY A 604 -27.51 54.73 -22.03
C GLY A 604 -29.04 54.66 -21.99
N ASP A 605 -29.77 55.68 -21.55
CA ASP A 605 -29.52 57.12 -21.43
C ASP A 605 -29.80 57.69 -20.03
#